data_AF-A0A972R5B0-F1
#
_entry.id   AF-A0A972R5B0-F1
#
_cell.length_a   1.000
_cell.length_b   1.000
_cell.length_c   1.000
_cell.angle_alpha   90.00
_cell.angle_beta   90.00
_cell.angle_gamma   90.00
#
_symmetry.space_group_name_H-M   'P 1'
#
loop_
_entity.id
_entity.type
_entity.pdbx_description
1 polymer ?
#
loop_
_entity_poly.entity_id
_entity_poly.type
_entity_poly.pdbx_seq_one_letter_code
_entity_poly.pdbx_strand_id
1 'polypeptide(L)'
;MHQITIKFATGIVTGLLAFNVSIADEVIYLKSAEPCRIKAYPAPDTAPLSEKLNCGEKASLLERQGRFVRVQISEDRIVWVADRNIAVEAPAEQKVLRLMEYQKKIEAELASLNDQVNRLSETSSKLIEALIAAEATKKK
;
A
#
# COMPACT_ATOMS: atom_id res chain seq x y z
N MET A 1 -27.60 -7.78 8.68
CA MET A 1 -27.02 -8.96 9.35
C MET A 1 -25.80 -9.40 8.55
N HIS A 2 -24.59 -9.20 9.06
CA HIS A 2 -23.37 -9.68 8.42
C HIS A 2 -22.79 -10.79 9.29
N GLN A 3 -22.61 -11.96 8.70
CA GLN A 3 -22.05 -13.13 9.36
C GLN A 3 -20.56 -12.88 9.64
N ILE A 4 -20.21 -12.84 10.91
CA ILE A 4 -18.83 -12.77 11.37
C ILE A 4 -18.31 -14.22 11.39
N THR A 5 -17.45 -14.55 10.44
CA THR A 5 -16.82 -15.88 10.38
C THR A 5 -15.64 -15.90 11.36
N ILE A 6 -15.90 -16.35 12.59
CA ILE A 6 -14.88 -16.50 13.63
C ILE A 6 -14.13 -17.81 13.40
N LYS A 7 -12.83 -17.76 13.07
CA LYS A 7 -11.96 -18.94 13.02
C LYS A 7 -11.22 -19.06 14.35
N PHE A 8 -11.51 -20.11 15.11
CA PHE A 8 -10.84 -20.44 16.36
C PHE A 8 -9.61 -21.32 16.07
N ALA A 9 -8.42 -20.88 16.50
CA ALA A 9 -7.23 -21.72 16.52
C ALA A 9 -6.95 -22.13 17.98
N THR A 10 -7.27 -23.36 18.33
CA THR A 10 -6.97 -23.94 19.65
C THR A 10 -5.54 -24.47 19.67
N GLY A 11 -4.62 -23.70 20.24
CA GLY A 11 -3.30 -24.20 20.66
C GLY A 11 -3.41 -24.84 22.04
N ILE A 12 -3.19 -26.14 22.16
CA ILE A 12 -3.18 -26.86 23.44
C ILE A 12 -1.82 -26.63 24.10
N VAL A 13 -1.76 -25.74 25.09
CA VAL A 13 -0.66 -25.68 26.06
C VAL A 13 -1.23 -26.04 27.42
N THR A 14 -0.77 -27.18 27.93
CA THR A 14 -1.01 -27.66 29.29
C THR A 14 -0.50 -26.63 30.29
N GLY A 15 -1.41 -26.01 31.03
CA GLY A 15 -1.10 -25.18 32.20
C GLY A 15 -1.27 -23.67 31.98
N LEU A 16 -2.34 -23.15 32.56
CA LEU A 16 -2.57 -21.75 32.96
C LEU A 16 -2.79 -20.70 31.84
N LEU A 17 -4.01 -20.14 31.87
CA LEU A 17 -4.49 -18.95 31.15
C LEU A 17 -4.57 -19.09 29.62
N ALA A 18 -5.74 -19.52 29.16
CA ALA A 18 -6.20 -19.27 27.80
C ALA A 18 -6.37 -17.76 27.61
N PHE A 19 -5.30 -17.05 27.27
CA PHE A 19 -5.40 -15.72 26.70
C PHE A 19 -6.03 -15.90 25.31
N ASN A 20 -7.30 -15.53 25.19
CA ASN A 20 -7.98 -15.40 23.90
C ASN A 20 -7.34 -14.20 23.17
N VAL A 21 -6.17 -14.39 22.58
CA VAL A 21 -5.57 -13.37 21.71
C VAL A 21 -6.29 -13.50 20.37
N SER A 22 -7.38 -12.74 20.20
CA SER A 22 -7.96 -12.50 18.89
C SER A 22 -6.99 -11.64 18.10
N ILE A 23 -6.00 -12.25 17.44
CA ILE A 23 -5.19 -11.59 16.43
C ILE A 23 -6.11 -11.39 15.21
N ALA A 24 -6.82 -10.27 15.20
CA ALA A 24 -7.52 -9.82 14.02
C ALA A 24 -6.48 -9.24 13.08
N ASP A 25 -5.96 -10.04 12.14
CA ASP A 25 -5.01 -9.58 11.10
C ASP A 25 -5.73 -8.69 10.06
N GLU A 26 -6.31 -7.60 10.57
CA GLU A 26 -7.05 -6.59 9.85
C GLU A 26 -6.10 -5.43 9.59
N VAL A 27 -5.94 -5.08 8.31
CA VAL A 27 -5.18 -3.90 7.91
C VAL A 27 -6.00 -2.66 8.24
N ILE A 28 -5.40 -1.74 8.97
CA ILE A 28 -5.96 -0.43 9.29
C ILE A 28 -4.99 0.68 8.92
N TYR A 29 -5.50 1.91 8.90
CA TYR A 29 -4.73 3.11 8.62
C TYR A 29 -4.88 4.10 9.76
N LEU A 30 -3.78 4.77 10.09
CA LEU A 30 -3.75 5.87 11.04
C LEU A 30 -4.45 7.10 10.42
N LYS A 31 -5.54 7.59 11.03
CA LYS A 31 -6.33 8.70 10.48
C LYS A 31 -5.52 9.98 10.36
N SER A 32 -5.65 10.64 9.20
CA SER A 32 -5.20 12.01 8.99
C SER A 32 -6.13 12.98 9.72
N ALA A 33 -5.70 13.53 10.84
CA ALA A 33 -6.37 14.66 11.48
C ALA A 33 -5.35 15.77 11.64
N GLU A 34 -5.57 16.91 11.00
CA GLU A 34 -4.68 18.06 11.09
C GLU A 34 -4.70 18.68 12.51
N PRO A 35 -3.54 19.02 13.10
CA PRO A 35 -2.17 18.73 12.64
C PRO A 35 -1.83 17.24 12.80
N CYS A 36 -1.27 16.65 11.74
CA CYS A 36 -1.07 15.21 11.62
C CYS A 36 -0.05 14.65 12.62
N ARG A 37 -0.52 14.32 13.83
CA ARG A 37 0.29 13.76 14.91
C ARG A 37 -0.56 12.89 15.83
N ILE A 38 -0.50 11.58 15.65
CA ILE A 38 -1.27 10.63 16.47
C ILE A 38 -0.48 10.29 17.74
N LYS A 39 -1.16 10.37 18.89
CA LYS A 39 -0.59 9.94 20.16
C LYS A 39 -0.52 8.42 20.22
N ALA A 40 0.67 7.90 20.49
CA ALA A 40 0.89 6.51 20.86
C ALA A 40 0.90 6.36 22.38
N TYR A 41 0.56 5.18 22.86
CA TYR A 41 0.47 4.85 24.27
C TYR A 41 1.19 3.52 24.54
N PRO A 42 1.91 3.38 25.66
CA PRO A 42 2.50 2.10 26.07
C PRO A 42 1.44 1.09 26.52
N ALA A 43 0.32 1.56 27.10
CA ALA A 43 -0.84 0.78 27.47
C ALA A 43 -2.12 1.63 27.41
N PRO A 44 -3.32 1.02 27.42
CA PRO A 44 -4.57 1.77 27.50
C PRO A 44 -4.63 2.68 28.73
N ASP A 45 -5.23 3.86 28.57
CA ASP A 45 -5.48 4.84 29.64
C ASP A 45 -4.22 5.38 30.37
N THR A 46 -3.02 5.18 29.81
CA THR A 46 -1.78 5.75 30.36
C THR A 46 -1.43 7.12 29.74
N ALA A 47 -0.38 7.75 30.25
CA ALA A 47 0.24 8.89 29.58
C ALA A 47 0.72 8.49 28.16
N PRO A 48 0.57 9.39 27.16
CA PRO A 48 1.06 9.12 25.82
C PRO A 48 2.59 9.13 25.79
N LEU A 49 3.16 8.39 24.85
CA LEU A 49 4.57 8.47 24.52
C LEU A 49 4.91 9.88 24.00
N SER A 50 6.16 10.31 24.24
CA SER A 50 6.66 11.58 23.73
C SER A 50 6.72 11.60 22.20
N GLU A 51 7.04 10.45 21.60
CA GLU A 51 7.05 10.26 20.16
C GLU A 51 5.61 10.12 19.64
N LYS A 52 5.33 10.80 18.53
CA LYS A 52 4.02 10.76 17.87
C LYS A 52 4.14 10.02 16.55
N LEU A 53 3.06 9.35 16.16
CA LEU A 53 3.00 8.59 14.92
C LEU A 53 2.60 9.48 13.75
N ASN A 54 3.06 9.11 12.56
CA ASN A 54 2.63 9.75 11.32
C ASN A 54 1.23 9.25 10.95
N CYS A 55 0.42 10.13 10.36
CA CYS A 55 -0.86 9.71 9.83
C CYS A 55 -0.69 9.03 8.49
N GLY A 56 -1.71 8.26 8.12
CA GLY A 56 -1.77 7.47 6.92
C GLY A 56 -0.90 6.23 6.92
N GLU A 57 -0.05 6.04 7.93
CA GLU A 57 0.69 4.79 8.05
C GLU A 57 -0.28 3.61 8.12
N LYS A 58 0.05 2.59 7.32
CA LYS A 58 -0.60 1.29 7.35
C LYS A 58 -0.11 0.57 8.60
N ALA A 59 -1.04 -0.02 9.34
CA ALA A 59 -0.73 -0.84 10.51
C ALA A 59 -1.58 -2.10 10.50
N SER A 60 -1.06 -3.17 11.11
CA SER A 60 -1.85 -4.35 11.42
C SER A 60 -2.51 -4.15 12.77
N LEU A 61 -3.82 -4.33 12.82
CA LEU A 61 -4.52 -4.42 14.10
C LEU A 61 -4.10 -5.73 14.80
N LEU A 62 -3.85 -5.68 16.10
CA LEU A 62 -3.55 -6.86 16.89
C LEU A 62 -4.66 -7.16 17.88
N GLU A 63 -5.18 -6.12 18.54
CA GLU A 63 -6.16 -6.25 19.63
C GLU A 63 -6.96 -4.96 19.78
N ARG A 64 -8.20 -5.07 20.27
CA ARG A 64 -9.03 -3.91 20.67
C ARG A 64 -9.33 -4.03 22.17
N GLN A 65 -9.04 -2.97 22.94
CA GLN A 65 -9.33 -2.89 24.37
C GLN A 65 -9.95 -1.53 24.71
N GLY A 66 -11.25 -1.54 25.00
CA GLY A 66 -11.99 -0.31 25.32
C GLY A 66 -11.93 0.70 24.17
N ARG A 67 -11.39 1.90 24.45
CA ARG A 67 -11.24 2.99 23.47
C ARG A 67 -9.88 2.98 22.77
N PHE A 68 -9.09 1.93 22.94
CA PHE A 68 -7.75 1.79 22.40
C PHE A 68 -7.63 0.52 21.56
N VAL A 69 -6.73 0.60 20.60
CA VAL A 69 -6.38 -0.49 19.71
C VAL A 69 -4.87 -0.69 19.76
N ARG A 70 -4.46 -1.95 19.87
CA ARG A 70 -3.05 -2.33 19.79
C ARG A 70 -2.73 -2.60 18.34
N VAL A 71 -1.71 -1.92 17.83
CA VAL A 71 -1.38 -1.93 16.40
C VAL A 71 0.11 -2.21 16.21
N GLN A 72 0.44 -2.93 15.16
CA GLN A 72 1.81 -3.12 14.69
C GLN A 72 2.04 -2.24 13.46
N ILE A 73 2.96 -1.28 13.58
CA ILE A 73 3.29 -0.31 12.53
C ILE A 73 4.44 -0.84 11.67
N SER A 74 5.42 -1.46 12.32
CA SER A 74 6.54 -2.19 11.71
C SER A 74 6.86 -3.42 12.57
N GLU A 75 7.75 -4.30 12.10
CA GLU A 75 8.11 -5.54 12.80
C GLU A 75 8.43 -5.30 14.29
N ASP A 76 9.21 -4.26 14.59
CA ASP A 76 9.66 -3.92 15.94
C ASP A 76 8.80 -2.87 16.66
N ARG A 77 7.72 -2.38 16.04
CA ARG A 77 6.94 -1.25 16.59
C ARG A 77 5.48 -1.63 16.82
N ILE A 78 5.19 -2.01 18.06
CA ILE A 78 3.84 -2.30 18.55
C ILE A 78 3.45 -1.27 19.60
N VAL A 79 2.32 -0.58 19.40
CA VAL A 79 1.86 0.50 20.29
C VAL A 79 0.34 0.48 20.43
N TRP A 80 -0.16 1.15 21.46
CA TRP A 80 -1.59 1.43 21.61
C TRP A 80 -1.93 2.78 21.02
N VAL A 81 -3.06 2.85 20.30
CA VAL A 81 -3.60 4.06 19.68
C VAL A 81 -5.07 4.19 20.05
N ALA A 82 -5.58 5.41 20.20
CA ALA A 82 -7.02 5.58 20.42
C ALA A 82 -7.82 5.12 19.18
N ASP A 83 -8.86 4.32 19.37
CA ASP A 83 -9.69 3.74 18.30
C ASP A 83 -10.27 4.79 17.35
N ARG A 84 -10.63 5.97 17.88
CA ARG A 84 -11.09 7.11 17.06
C ARG A 84 -10.09 7.58 16.01
N ASN A 85 -8.80 7.26 16.19
CA ASN A 85 -7.69 7.66 15.31
C ASN A 85 -7.33 6.59 14.27
N ILE A 86 -8.11 5.50 14.14
CA ILE A 86 -7.91 4.51 13.08
C ILE A 86 -9.04 4.56 12.04
N ALA A 87 -8.70 4.22 10.81
CA ALA A 87 -9.60 4.08 9.67
C ALA A 87 -9.37 2.72 9.01
N VAL A 88 -10.43 2.13 8.46
CA VAL A 88 -10.33 0.88 7.69
C VAL A 88 -9.87 1.14 6.26
N GLU A 89 -10.14 2.35 5.74
CA GLU A 89 -9.74 2.77 4.40
C GLU A 89 -8.47 3.61 4.41
N ALA A 90 -7.69 3.47 3.34
CA ALA A 90 -6.50 4.28 3.11
C ALA A 90 -6.88 5.78 3.00
N PRO A 91 -6.09 6.71 3.56
CA PRO A 91 -6.33 8.13 3.39
C PRO A 91 -6.32 8.53 1.91
N ALA A 92 -7.18 9.49 1.56
CA ALA A 92 -7.30 9.98 0.18
C ALA A 92 -5.97 10.55 -0.35
N GLU A 93 -5.14 11.13 0.52
CA GLU A 93 -3.83 11.69 0.16
C GLU A 93 -2.87 10.61 -0.35
N GLN A 94 -2.86 9.42 0.26
CA GLN A 94 -2.06 8.29 -0.22
C GLN A 94 -2.56 7.77 -1.57
N LYS A 95 -3.87 7.83 -1.80
CA LYS A 95 -4.45 7.48 -3.09
C LYS A 95 -3.97 8.43 -4.19
N VAL A 96 -3.88 9.73 -3.91
CA VAL A 96 -3.37 10.74 -4.86
C VAL A 96 -1.90 10.48 -5.20
N LEU A 97 -1.04 10.26 -4.21
CA LEU A 97 0.39 9.99 -4.45
C LEU A 97 0.59 8.75 -5.33
N ARG A 98 -0.14 7.67 -5.04
CA ARG A 98 -0.11 6.45 -5.87
C ARG A 98 -0.57 6.72 -7.30
N LEU A 99 -1.63 7.50 -7.48
CA LEU A 99 -2.14 7.85 -8.81
C LEU A 99 -1.13 8.69 -9.60
N MET A 100 -0.42 9.62 -8.95
CA MET A 100 0.63 10.41 -9.59
C MET A 100 1.81 9.54 -10.04
N GLU A 101 2.26 8.60 -9.20
CA GLU A 101 3.34 7.68 -9.57
C GLU A 101 2.92 6.77 -10.74
N TYR A 102 1.69 6.28 -10.72
CA TYR A 102 1.12 5.49 -11.81
C TYR A 102 1.01 6.30 -13.11
N GLN A 103 0.60 7.56 -13.04
CA GLN A 103 0.58 8.47 -14.18
C GLN A 103 1.97 8.66 -14.79
N LYS A 104 2.99 8.89 -13.95
CA LYS A 104 4.38 9.02 -14.41
C LYS A 104 4.88 7.76 -15.13
N LYS A 105 4.48 6.59 -14.65
CA LYS A 105 4.80 5.31 -15.31
C LYS A 105 4.14 5.21 -16.69
N ILE A 106 2.86 5.56 -16.79
CA ILE A 106 2.12 5.59 -18.07
C ILE A 106 2.78 6.56 -19.05
N GLU A 107 3.17 7.75 -18.61
CA GLU A 107 3.84 8.74 -19.45
C GLU A 107 5.19 8.22 -19.99
N ALA A 108 5.96 7.50 -19.17
CA ALA A 108 7.21 6.87 -19.60
C ALA A 108 6.98 5.72 -20.61
N GLU A 109 5.96 4.89 -20.39
CA GLU A 109 5.59 3.82 -21.32
C GLU A 109 5.11 4.38 -22.67
N LEU A 110 4.32 5.47 -22.67
CA LEU A 110 3.89 6.18 -23.88
C LEU A 110 5.07 6.75 -24.67
N ALA A 111 6.03 7.39 -23.98
CA ALA A 111 7.23 7.92 -24.63
C ALA A 111 8.05 6.80 -25.29
N SER A 112 8.25 5.68 -24.58
CA SER A 112 8.96 4.52 -25.12
C SER A 112 8.24 3.90 -26.33
N LEU A 113 6.91 3.81 -26.28
CA LEU A 113 6.12 3.27 -27.38
C LEU A 113 6.20 4.16 -28.61
N ASN A 114 6.14 5.49 -28.42
CA ASN A 114 6.29 6.45 -29.51
C ASN A 114 7.67 6.33 -30.19
N ASP A 115 8.75 6.17 -29.41
CA ASP A 115 10.08 5.93 -29.96
C ASP A 115 10.17 4.63 -30.76
N GLN A 116 9.52 3.56 -30.29
CA GLN A 116 9.49 2.28 -31.01
C GLN A 116 8.76 2.40 -32.36
N VAL A 117 7.62 3.08 -32.38
CA VAL A 117 6.86 3.33 -33.63
C VAL A 117 7.69 4.14 -34.61
N ASN A 118 8.38 5.18 -34.15
CA ASN A 118 9.23 6.01 -35.00
C ASN A 118 10.39 5.21 -35.61
N ARG A 119 11.08 4.36 -34.81
CA ARG A 119 12.15 3.49 -35.32
C ARG A 119 11.63 2.47 -36.33
N LEU A 120 10.46 1.89 -36.08
CA LEU A 120 9.85 0.94 -37.01
C LEU A 120 9.46 1.61 -38.32
N SER A 121 8.88 2.82 -38.25
CA SER A 121 8.54 3.64 -39.42
C SER A 121 9.79 3.98 -40.26
N GLU A 122 10.87 4.40 -39.61
CA GLU A 122 12.14 4.72 -40.27
C GLU A 122 12.76 3.47 -40.92
N THR A 123 12.72 2.33 -40.21
CA THR A 123 13.22 1.04 -40.74
C THR A 123 12.40 0.59 -41.96
N SER A 124 11.08 0.70 -41.88
CA SER A 124 10.19 0.37 -43.00
C SER A 124 10.48 1.25 -44.22
N SER A 125 10.68 2.55 -44.00
CA SER A 125 10.99 3.50 -45.08
C SER A 125 12.30 3.15 -45.77
N LYS A 126 13.36 2.87 -45.00
CA LYS A 126 14.66 2.42 -45.53
C LYS A 126 14.57 1.11 -46.32
N LEU A 127 13.77 0.15 -45.86
CA LEU A 127 13.57 -1.12 -46.56
C LEU A 127 12.84 -0.92 -47.89
N ILE A 128 11.83 -0.05 -47.93
CA ILE A 128 11.11 0.28 -49.16
C ILE A 128 12.07 0.91 -50.18
N GLU A 129 12.88 1.88 -49.76
CA GLU A 129 13.88 2.52 -50.63
C GLU A 129 14.91 1.51 -51.17
N ALA A 130 15.42 0.63 -50.32
CA ALA A 130 16.37 -0.41 -50.71
C ALA A 130 15.76 -1.40 -51.73
N LEU A 131 14.49 -1.80 -51.55
CA LEU A 131 13.80 -2.67 -52.49
C LEU A 131 13.58 -1.99 -53.84
N ILE A 132 13.20 -0.72 -53.86
CA ILE A 132 13.04 0.06 -55.11
C ILE A 132 14.38 0.14 -55.86
N ALA A 133 15.48 0.44 -55.16
CA ALA A 133 16.81 0.52 -55.76
C ALA A 133 17.30 -0.84 -56.31
N ALA A 134 17.07 -1.92 -55.58
CA ALA A 134 17.41 -3.28 -56.01
C ALA A 134 16.60 -3.71 -57.26
N GLU A 135 15.32 -3.35 -57.32
CA GLU A 135 14.48 -3.66 -58.48
C GLU A 135 14.89 -2.85 -59.73
N ALA A 136 15.30 -1.60 -59.55
CA ALA A 136 15.78 -0.74 -60.63
C ALA A 136 17.11 -1.23 -61.24
N THR A 137 17.99 -1.81 -60.43
CA THR A 137 19.28 -2.36 -60.89
C THR A 137 19.13 -3.70 -61.60
N LYS A 138 18.11 -4.50 -61.26
CA LYS A 138 17.78 -5.77 -61.95
C LYS A 138 17.22 -5.60 -63.37
N LYS A 139 16.64 -4.44 -63.69
CA LYS A 139 16.02 -4.15 -65.00
C LYS A 139 16.98 -3.53 -66.02
N LYS A 140 18.27 -3.41 -65.67
CA LYS A 140 19.35 -2.92 -66.52
C LYS A 140 20.24 -4.09 -66.95
#